data_AF-A0A918U5J1-F1
#
_entry.id   AF-A0A918U5J1-F1
#
_cell.length_a   1.000
_cell.length_b   1.000
_cell.length_c   1.000
_cell.angle_alpha   90.00
_cell.angle_beta   90.00
_cell.angle_gamma   90.00
#
_symmetry.space_group_name_H-M   'P 1'
#
loop_
_entity.id
_entity.type
_entity.pdbx_description
1 polymer ?
#
loop_
_entity_poly.entity_id
_entity_poly.type
_entity_poly.pdbx_seq_one_letter_code
_entity_poly.pdbx_strand_id
1 'polypeptide(L)'
;MNLAIPQRCTHRPLAGGLIVPWVSMIHNGHAAFGSLDAERVFRAYRDHLCQICGHKLDERCFLIVRPADQARGYSPEPALHPECLPYAAAHCPMLNGTAMHYRRAPVLASHPAGRPCTDPSCPCPSRDPDQGHASRR
;
A
#
# COMPACT_ATOMS: atom_id res chain seq x y z
N MET A 1 -20.19 -5.67 0.74
CA MET A 1 -20.50 -5.14 -0.60
C MET A 1 -19.18 -4.91 -1.32
N ASN A 2 -19.02 -5.43 -2.55
CA ASN A 2 -17.82 -5.16 -3.35
C ASN A 2 -17.99 -3.77 -3.98
N LEU A 3 -17.23 -2.78 -3.51
CA LEU A 3 -17.30 -1.42 -4.06
C LEU A 3 -16.64 -1.39 -5.44
N ALA A 4 -17.29 -0.72 -6.40
CA ALA A 4 -16.71 -0.50 -7.71
C ALA A 4 -15.40 0.31 -7.62
N ILE A 5 -14.49 0.09 -8.57
CA ILE A 5 -13.27 0.90 -8.70
C ILE A 5 -13.69 2.36 -8.94
N PRO A 6 -13.24 3.33 -8.12
CA PRO A 6 -13.54 4.75 -8.35
C PRO A 6 -13.06 5.19 -9.73
N GLN A 7 -13.82 6.06 -10.40
CA GLN A 7 -13.50 6.51 -11.77
C GLN A 7 -12.07 7.07 -11.88
N ARG A 8 -11.63 7.84 -10.88
CA ARG A 8 -10.28 8.43 -10.82
C ARG A 8 -9.17 7.40 -10.62
N CYS A 9 -9.49 6.14 -10.34
CA CYS A 9 -8.54 5.05 -10.22
C CYS A 9 -8.55 4.10 -11.42
N THR A 10 -9.35 4.36 -12.46
CA THR A 10 -9.45 3.47 -13.63
C THR A 10 -8.14 3.34 -14.40
N HIS A 11 -7.24 4.33 -14.30
CA HIS A 11 -5.89 4.27 -14.86
C HIS A 11 -4.88 3.51 -13.99
N ARG A 12 -5.26 3.14 -12.76
CA ARG A 12 -4.36 2.46 -11.84
C ARG A 12 -4.28 0.96 -12.18
N PRO A 13 -3.08 0.37 -12.10
CA PRO A 13 -2.96 -1.06 -12.27
C PRO A 13 -3.69 -1.80 -11.15
N LEU A 14 -4.14 -3.02 -11.45
CA LEU A 14 -4.77 -3.92 -10.50
C LEU A 14 -3.84 -5.08 -10.16
N ALA A 15 -3.89 -5.55 -8.91
CA ALA A 15 -3.25 -6.78 -8.47
C ALA A 15 -4.23 -7.59 -7.62
N GLY A 16 -4.54 -8.82 -8.03
CA GLY A 16 -5.55 -9.65 -7.36
C GLY A 16 -6.96 -9.03 -7.37
N GLY A 17 -7.29 -8.25 -8.42
CA GLY A 17 -8.56 -7.52 -8.52
C GLY A 17 -8.65 -6.25 -7.67
N LEU A 18 -7.59 -5.89 -6.93
CA LEU A 18 -7.54 -4.69 -6.11
C LEU A 18 -6.71 -3.60 -6.80
N ILE A 19 -7.12 -2.34 -6.64
CA ILE A 19 -6.33 -1.18 -7.05
C ILE A 19 -4.97 -1.24 -6.35
N VAL A 20 -3.88 -1.05 -7.10
CA VAL A 20 -2.56 -0.81 -6.52
C VAL A 20 -2.44 0.69 -6.23
N PRO A 21 -2.44 1.11 -4.95
CA PRO A 21 -2.25 2.50 -4.58
C PRO A 21 -1.03 3.11 -5.26
N TRP A 22 -1.09 4.40 -5.57
CA TRP A 22 0.03 5.12 -6.16
C TRP A 22 1.26 5.07 -5.26
N VAL A 23 1.09 5.18 -3.94
CA VAL A 23 2.19 5.09 -2.95
C VAL A 23 2.67 3.67 -2.66
N SER A 24 2.05 2.63 -3.23
CA SER A 24 2.52 1.28 -2.96
C SER A 24 3.92 1.05 -3.51
N MET A 25 4.75 0.41 -2.69
CA MET A 25 6.02 -0.13 -3.14
C MET A 25 5.76 -1.21 -4.20
N ILE A 26 6.42 -1.06 -5.36
CA ILE A 26 6.37 -2.03 -6.45
C ILE A 26 7.78 -2.54 -6.67
N HIS A 27 7.92 -3.85 -6.73
CA HIS A 27 9.20 -4.49 -6.95
C HIS A 27 9.05 -5.60 -8.00
N ASN A 28 9.85 -5.54 -9.08
CA ASN A 28 9.76 -6.49 -10.19
C ASN A 28 8.33 -6.69 -10.73
N GLY A 29 7.56 -5.60 -10.81
CA GLY A 29 6.17 -5.60 -11.24
C GLY A 29 5.15 -6.08 -10.20
N HIS A 30 5.59 -6.50 -9.01
CA HIS A 30 4.72 -6.95 -7.93
C HIS A 30 4.51 -5.86 -6.89
N ALA A 31 3.24 -5.57 -6.58
CA ALA A 31 2.88 -4.61 -5.53
C ALA A 31 2.98 -5.23 -4.14
N ALA A 32 3.74 -4.60 -3.26
CA ALA A 32 3.82 -4.94 -1.84
C ALA A 32 2.72 -4.19 -1.06
N PHE A 33 1.50 -4.73 -1.03
CA PHE A 33 0.41 -4.14 -0.25
C PHE A 33 0.79 -3.98 1.23
N GLY A 34 0.47 -2.81 1.80
CA GLY A 34 0.86 -2.45 3.16
C GLY A 34 2.31 -1.95 3.30
N SER A 35 3.08 -1.89 2.20
CA SER A 35 4.40 -1.24 2.15
C SER A 35 4.35 0.00 1.28
N LEU A 36 4.94 1.08 1.78
CA LEU A 36 4.95 2.38 1.11
C LEU A 36 6.27 2.59 0.38
N ASP A 37 6.19 3.14 -0.82
CA ASP A 37 7.32 3.70 -1.57
C ASP A 37 7.66 5.07 -0.98
N ALA A 38 8.82 5.18 -0.33
CA ALA A 38 9.21 6.39 0.41
C ALA A 38 9.30 7.64 -0.48
N GLU A 39 9.79 7.50 -1.71
CA GLU A 39 9.89 8.60 -2.66
C GLU A 39 8.50 9.06 -3.10
N ARG A 40 7.60 8.11 -3.39
CA ARG A 40 6.21 8.47 -3.73
C ARG A 40 5.49 9.09 -2.54
N VAL A 41 5.67 8.59 -1.32
CA VAL A 41 5.11 9.21 -0.12
C VAL A 41 5.59 10.65 0.02
N PHE A 42 6.90 10.89 -0.10
CA PHE A 42 7.47 12.23 -0.04
C PHE A 42 6.86 13.15 -1.11
N ARG A 43 6.76 12.66 -2.35
CA ARG A 43 6.11 13.40 -3.44
C ARG A 43 4.63 13.66 -3.22
N ALA A 44 3.88 12.73 -2.64
CA ALA A 44 2.46 12.97 -2.33
C ALA A 44 2.29 14.09 -1.30
N TYR A 45 3.15 14.16 -0.28
CA TYR A 45 3.13 15.27 0.66
C TYR A 45 3.51 16.59 -0.01
N ARG A 46 4.61 16.62 -0.76
CA ARG A 46 5.12 17.83 -1.41
C ARG A 46 4.18 18.38 -2.47
N ASP A 47 3.65 17.49 -3.32
CA ASP A 47 2.90 17.85 -4.52
C ASP A 47 1.37 17.74 -4.30
N HIS A 48 0.94 17.50 -3.06
CA HIS A 48 -0.46 17.31 -2.66
C HIS A 48 -1.18 16.25 -3.51
N LEU A 49 -0.64 15.03 -3.56
CA LEU A 49 -1.21 13.93 -4.35
C LEU A 49 -1.99 12.94 -3.49
N CYS A 50 -3.05 12.39 -4.05
CA CYS A 50 -3.79 11.31 -3.40
C CYS A 50 -2.95 10.03 -3.37
N GLN A 51 -2.85 9.41 -2.19
CA GLN A 51 -2.07 8.19 -2.03
C GLN A 51 -2.56 6.99 -2.86
N ILE A 52 -3.83 6.97 -3.26
CA ILE A 52 -4.44 5.87 -4.04
C ILE A 52 -4.33 6.12 -5.54
N CYS A 53 -4.89 7.22 -6.04
CA CYS A 53 -4.98 7.48 -7.47
C CYS A 53 -3.76 8.22 -8.05
N GLY A 54 -2.98 8.92 -7.22
CA GLY A 54 -1.81 9.70 -7.63
C GLY A 54 -2.11 11.03 -8.31
N HIS A 55 -3.38 11.43 -8.46
CA HIS A 55 -3.75 12.76 -8.92
C HIS A 55 -3.67 13.79 -7.80
N LYS A 56 -3.53 15.08 -8.16
CA LYS A 56 -3.59 16.19 -7.20
C LYS A 56 -4.90 16.14 -6.40
N LEU A 57 -4.79 16.42 -5.12
CA LEU A 57 -5.90 16.55 -4.18
C LEU A 57 -6.66 17.83 -4.47
N ASP A 58 -7.98 17.75 -4.29
CA ASP A 58 -8.87 18.89 -4.29
C ASP A 58 -8.87 19.53 -2.87
N GLU A 59 -9.57 20.66 -2.69
CA GLU A 59 -9.67 21.35 -1.39
C GLU A 59 -10.09 20.41 -0.25
N ARG A 60 -11.02 19.48 -0.54
CA ARG A 60 -11.46 18.46 0.41
C ARG A 60 -10.62 17.20 0.22
N CYS A 61 -9.86 16.86 1.26
CA CYS A 61 -9.12 15.62 1.35
C CYS A 61 -9.30 14.96 2.72
N PHE A 62 -8.97 13.68 2.80
CA PHE A 62 -9.09 12.89 4.02
C PHE A 62 -7.73 12.33 4.44
N LEU A 63 -7.47 12.34 5.74
CA LEU A 63 -6.35 11.67 6.36
C LEU A 63 -6.85 10.43 7.10
N ILE A 64 -6.13 9.32 6.97
CA ILE A 64 -6.38 8.13 7.75
C ILE A 64 -5.50 8.20 8.99
N VAL A 65 -6.12 8.10 10.16
CA VAL A 65 -5.43 8.03 11.45
C VAL A 65 -5.87 6.75 12.15
N ARG A 66 -4.93 5.84 12.38
CA ARG A 66 -5.16 4.54 13.03
C ARG A 66 -4.67 4.60 14.48
N PRO A 67 -5.12 3.69 15.37
CA PRO A 67 -4.62 3.66 16.75
C PRO A 67 -3.08 3.59 16.85
N ALA A 68 -2.43 2.86 15.94
CA ALA A 68 -0.96 2.79 15.88
C ALA A 68 -0.30 4.13 15.48
N ASP A 69 -0.97 4.95 14.65
CA ASP A 69 -0.48 6.27 14.27
C ASP A 69 -0.61 7.24 15.45
N GLN A 70 -1.72 7.16 16.19
CA GLN A 70 -1.92 7.93 17.42
C GLN A 70 -0.82 7.65 18.45
N ALA A 71 -0.49 6.36 18.68
CA ALA A 71 0.59 5.98 19.59
C ALA A 71 1.98 6.50 19.16
N ARG A 72 2.20 6.71 17.85
CA ARG A 72 3.43 7.27 17.29
C ARG A 72 3.44 8.79 17.24
N GLY A 73 2.28 9.43 17.40
CA GLY A 73 2.10 10.89 17.30
C GLY A 73 2.00 11.43 15.87
N TYR A 74 1.97 10.59 14.84
CA TYR A 74 1.83 11.02 13.44
C TYR A 74 1.24 9.90 12.55
N SER A 75 0.55 10.30 11.47
CA SER A 75 0.14 9.38 10.40
C SER A 75 1.14 9.45 9.25
N PRO A 76 1.77 8.32 8.85
CA PRO A 76 2.77 8.28 7.78
C PRO A 76 2.17 8.24 6.37
N GLU A 77 0.84 8.12 6.26
CA GLU A 77 0.17 7.99 4.97
C GLU A 77 -0.32 9.35 4.45
N PRO A 78 -0.09 9.68 3.17
CA PRO A 78 -0.61 10.91 2.56
C PRO A 78 -2.15 10.91 2.46
N ALA A 79 -2.73 12.07 2.14
CA ALA A 79 -4.18 12.21 2.08
C ALA A 79 -4.84 11.50 0.89
N LEU A 80 -6.17 11.38 0.96
CA LEU A 80 -7.02 10.72 -0.03
C LEU A 80 -8.09 11.67 -0.59
N HIS A 81 -8.50 11.44 -1.83
CA HIS A 81 -9.76 12.02 -2.35
C HIS A 81 -10.98 11.43 -1.62
N PRO A 82 -12.09 12.19 -1.53
CA PRO A 82 -13.36 11.71 -0.95
C PRO A 82 -13.86 10.39 -1.53
N GLU A 83 -13.66 10.16 -2.83
CA GLU A 83 -14.08 8.94 -3.53
C GLU A 83 -13.09 7.77 -3.40
N CYS A 84 -11.81 8.06 -3.10
CA CYS A 84 -10.80 7.02 -2.90
C CYS A 84 -10.90 6.42 -1.49
N LEU A 85 -11.37 7.20 -0.51
CA LEU A 85 -11.49 6.77 0.88
C LEU A 85 -12.45 5.57 1.07
N PRO A 86 -13.70 5.56 0.55
CA PRO A 86 -14.60 4.43 0.72
C PRO A 86 -14.04 3.13 0.16
N TYR A 87 -13.33 3.19 -0.98
CA TYR A 87 -12.67 2.02 -1.54
C TYR A 87 -11.56 1.51 -0.61
N ALA A 88 -10.67 2.40 -0.14
CA ALA A 88 -9.63 2.02 0.81
C ALA A 88 -10.22 1.42 2.10
N ALA A 89 -11.26 2.05 2.65
CA ALA A 89 -11.94 1.62 3.87
C ALA A 89 -12.59 0.23 3.72
N ALA A 90 -13.11 -0.12 2.54
CA ALA A 90 -13.73 -1.41 2.30
C ALA A 90 -12.71 -2.54 2.06
N HIS A 91 -11.60 -2.23 1.38
CA HIS A 91 -10.68 -3.26 0.89
C HIS A 91 -9.40 -3.42 1.70
N CYS A 92 -8.96 -2.41 2.47
CA CYS A 92 -7.80 -2.54 3.33
C CYS A 92 -8.15 -3.35 4.59
N PRO A 93 -7.49 -4.50 4.85
CA PRO A 93 -7.79 -5.32 6.02
C PRO A 93 -7.67 -4.57 7.35
N MET A 94 -6.74 -3.61 7.43
CA MET A 94 -6.54 -2.79 8.63
C MET A 94 -7.67 -1.77 8.85
N LEU A 95 -8.34 -1.34 7.78
CA LEU A 95 -9.39 -0.31 7.87
C LEU A 95 -10.78 -0.91 7.98
N ASN A 96 -11.03 -2.04 7.30
CA ASN A 96 -12.31 -2.77 7.40
C ASN A 96 -12.39 -3.68 8.64
N GLY A 97 -11.34 -3.74 9.46
CA GLY A 97 -11.31 -4.50 10.71
C GLY A 97 -11.07 -6.00 10.56
N THR A 98 -10.84 -6.51 9.34
CA THR A 98 -10.53 -7.94 9.13
C THR A 98 -9.10 -8.31 9.54
N ALA A 99 -8.23 -7.32 9.75
CA ALA A 99 -6.93 -7.48 10.40
C ALA A 99 -6.72 -6.43 11.48
N MET A 100 -6.23 -6.84 12.65
CA MET A 100 -5.92 -5.93 13.77
C MET A 100 -4.42 -5.66 13.97
N HIS A 101 -3.58 -6.39 13.23
CA HIS A 101 -2.12 -6.30 13.35
C HIS A 101 -1.48 -6.22 11.98
N TYR A 102 -0.50 -5.32 11.86
CA TYR A 102 0.41 -5.33 10.73
C TYR A 102 1.24 -6.61 10.73
N ARG A 103 1.67 -7.05 9.54
CA ARG A 103 2.61 -8.17 9.42
C ARG A 103 3.89 -7.83 10.18
N ARG A 104 4.33 -8.73 11.07
CA ARG A 104 5.51 -8.53 11.93
C ARG A 104 6.82 -8.51 11.14
N ALA A 105 6.89 -9.23 10.02
CA ALA A 105 7.97 -9.13 9.06
C ALA A 105 7.56 -8.12 7.98
N PRO A 106 8.37 -7.07 7.70
CA PRO A 106 8.09 -6.20 6.57
C PRO A 106 8.13 -7.04 5.28
N VAL A 107 7.33 -6.69 4.27
CA VAL A 107 7.46 -7.24 2.90
C VAL A 107 8.83 -6.86 2.27
N LEU A 108 9.65 -6.13 3.02
CA LEU A 108 11.07 -5.96 2.74
C LEU A 108 11.89 -7.14 3.32
N ALA A 109 11.56 -7.68 4.50
CA ALA A 109 12.22 -8.87 5.04
C ALA A 109 11.93 -10.17 4.26
N SER A 110 10.91 -10.17 3.41
CA SER A 110 10.60 -11.24 2.46
C SER A 110 10.25 -10.63 1.11
N HIS A 111 10.94 -10.98 0.03
CA HIS A 111 10.77 -10.37 -1.31
C HIS A 111 9.28 -10.19 -1.72
N PRO A 112 8.86 -9.02 -2.26
CA PRO A 112 7.46 -8.67 -2.53
C PRO A 112 6.63 -9.66 -3.35
N ALA A 113 7.27 -10.45 -4.21
CA ALA A 113 6.59 -11.49 -4.98
C ALA A 113 6.36 -12.79 -4.18
N GLY A 114 6.74 -12.86 -2.90
CA GLY A 114 6.64 -14.04 -2.05
C GLY A 114 7.55 -15.21 -2.47
N ARG A 115 8.49 -14.96 -3.39
CA ARG A 115 9.50 -15.91 -3.92
C ARG A 115 10.92 -15.36 -3.72
N PRO A 116 11.99 -16.18 -3.72
CA PRO A 116 13.36 -15.69 -3.53
C PRO A 116 13.73 -14.72 -4.67
N CYS A 117 14.48 -13.67 -4.34
CA CYS A 117 14.99 -12.74 -5.34
C CYS A 117 16.41 -13.16 -5.74
N THR A 118 16.64 -13.37 -7.03
CA THR A 118 17.98 -13.65 -7.58
C THR A 118 18.65 -12.43 -8.23
N ASP A 119 17.94 -11.30 -8.31
CA ASP A 119 18.45 -10.08 -8.92
C ASP A 119 19.45 -9.39 -7.96
N PRO A 120 20.75 -9.29 -8.31
CA PRO A 120 21.76 -8.68 -7.44
C PRO A 120 21.64 -7.16 -7.37
N SER A 121 20.94 -6.53 -8.31
CA SER A 121 20.66 -5.08 -8.34
C SER A 121 19.40 -4.71 -7.54
N CYS A 122 18.67 -5.71 -7.05
CA CYS A 122 17.47 -5.52 -6.26
C CYS A 122 17.78 -4.99 -4.85
N PRO A 123 17.11 -3.92 -4.38
CA PRO A 123 17.29 -3.39 -3.03
C PRO A 123 16.50 -4.17 -1.95
N CYS A 124 15.93 -5.35 -2.26
CA CYS A 124 15.16 -6.11 -1.27
C CYS A 124 16.08 -6.79 -0.23
N PRO A 125 15.73 -6.74 1.07
CA PRO A 125 16.55 -7.34 2.13
C PRO A 125 16.82 -8.85 2.05
N SER A 126 15.99 -9.68 1.41
CA SER A 126 16.10 -11.14 1.51
C SER A 126 16.41 -11.83 0.18
N ARG A 127 17.62 -12.39 0.05
CA ARG A 127 17.99 -13.36 -1.00
C ARG A 127 17.60 -14.80 -0.63
N ASP A 128 17.30 -15.06 0.64
CA ASP A 128 16.91 -16.38 1.15
C ASP A 128 15.39 -16.57 1.25
N PRO A 129 14.87 -17.80 1.06
CA PRO A 129 13.47 -18.13 1.29
C PRO A 129 13.11 -18.08 2.79
N ASP A 130 12.15 -17.21 3.16
CA ASP A 130 11.46 -17.21 4.46
C ASP A 130 10.46 -18.39 4.56
N GLN A 131 10.24 -18.93 5.76
CA GLN A 131 9.25 -19.98 6.10
C GLN A 131 7.82 -19.73 5.57
N GLY A 132 7.44 -18.49 5.25
CA GLY A 132 6.24 -18.15 4.49
C GLY A 132 6.14 -18.82 3.11
N HIS A 133 7.24 -19.39 2.60
CA HIS A 133 7.31 -20.22 1.40
C HIS A 133 6.55 -21.55 1.51
N ALA A 134 6.66 -22.22 2.65
CA ALA A 134 6.26 -23.62 2.76
C ALA A 134 4.74 -23.80 2.83
N SER A 135 4.01 -22.73 3.20
CA SER A 135 2.58 -22.75 3.49
C SER A 135 1.67 -22.39 2.30
N ARG A 136 2.23 -22.25 1.09
CA ARG A 136 1.48 -21.84 -0.13
C ARG A 136 1.60 -22.83 -1.30
N ARG A 137 1.84 -24.12 -1.04
CA ARG A 137 1.73 -25.17 -2.06
C ARG A 137 0.30 -25.64 -2.23
#